data_AF-A0A8J4TEU2-F1
#
_entry.id   AF-A0A8J4TEU2-F1
#
_cell.length_a   1.000
_cell.length_b   1.000
_cell.length_c   1.000
_cell.angle_alpha   90.00
_cell.angle_beta   90.00
_cell.angle_gamma   90.00
#
_symmetry.space_group_name_H-M   'P 1'
#
loop_
_entity.id
_entity.type
_entity.pdbx_description
1 polymer ?
#
loop_
_entity_poly.entity_id
_entity_poly.type
_entity_poly.pdbx_seq_one_letter_code
_entity_poly.pdbx_strand_id
1 'polypeptide(L)' 'MGGQCKCKRRVSGRQCNQCQQGFYKLQASLAHGCLDCNCSAAGTLWPHITCHQDSGQCQCKTNVI' A
#
# COMPACT_ATOMS: atom_id res chain seq x y z
N MET A 1 21.37 4.16 -20.90
CA MET A 1 20.92 2.96 -20.16
C MET A 1 20.31 3.41 -18.84
N GLY A 2 19.00 3.63 -18.78
CA GLY A 2 18.33 4.03 -17.55
C GLY A 2 18.17 2.81 -16.64
N GLY A 3 19.01 2.71 -15.61
CA GLY A 3 18.84 1.68 -14.57
C GLY A 3 17.58 1.99 -13.78
N GLN A 4 16.55 1.16 -13.92
CA GLN A 4 15.44 1.18 -12.97
C GLN A 4 16.02 0.78 -11.61
N CYS A 5 15.87 1.66 -10.61
CA CYS A 5 16.21 1.33 -9.24
C CYS A 5 15.50 0.02 -8.87
N LYS A 6 16.24 -0.95 -8.32
CA LYS A 6 15.62 -2.14 -7.74
C LYS A 6 14.87 -1.73 -6.48
N CYS A 7 13.58 -1.46 -6.63
CA CYS A 7 12.72 -1.13 -5.50
C CYS A 7 12.61 -2.35 -4.56
N LYS A 8 12.33 -2.07 -3.28
CA LYS A 8 11.95 -3.11 -2.33
C LYS A 8 10.68 -3.80 -2.82
N ARG A 9 10.46 -5.03 -2.36
CA ARG A 9 9.40 -5.92 -2.86
C ARG A 9 8.00 -5.30 -2.90
N ARG A 10 7.67 -4.41 -1.96
CA ARG A 10 6.33 -3.79 -1.81
C ARG A 10 6.30 -2.31 -2.24
N VAL A 11 7.32 -1.87 -2.95
CA VAL A 11 7.52 -0.48 -3.34
C VAL A 11 7.49 -0.39 -4.87
N SER A 12 6.85 0.66 -5.38
CA SER A 12 6.62 0.94 -6.77
C SER A 12 7.02 2.39 -7.09
N GLY A 13 6.86 2.77 -8.36
CA GLY A 13 7.22 4.07 -8.88
C GLY A 13 8.65 4.10 -9.42
N ARG A 14 8.90 5.03 -10.36
CA ARG A 14 10.22 5.16 -11.02
C ARG A 14 11.36 5.41 -10.05
N GLN A 15 11.06 6.03 -8.92
CA GLN A 15 12.01 6.37 -7.85
C GLN A 15 11.84 5.52 -6.58
N CYS A 16 11.01 4.46 -6.62
CA CYS A 16 10.71 3.64 -5.43
C CYS A 16 10.18 4.46 -4.25
N ASN A 17 9.34 5.46 -4.53
CA ASN A 17 8.77 6.38 -3.55
C ASN A 17 7.28 6.17 -3.31
N GLN A 18 6.69 5.12 -3.90
CA GLN A 18 5.28 4.80 -3.75
C GLN A 18 5.12 3.36 -3.25
N CYS A 19 4.11 3.11 -2.43
CA CYS A 19 3.78 1.73 -2.08
C CYS A 19 3.04 1.05 -3.22
N GLN A 20 3.25 -0.26 -3.36
CA GLN A 20 2.42 -1.06 -4.25
C GLN A 20 0.95 -1.03 -3.79
N GLN A 21 0.05 -1.32 -4.72
CA GLN A 21 -1.37 -1.37 -4.43
C GLN A 21 -1.66 -2.47 -3.38
N GLY A 22 -2.40 -2.13 -2.33
CA GLY A 22 -2.58 -3.00 -1.15
C GLY A 22 -1.50 -2.84 -0.08
N PHE A 23 -0.61 -1.84 -0.20
CA PHE A 23 0.37 -1.50 0.83
C PHE A 23 0.37 0.00 1.14
N TYR A 24 0.80 0.35 2.35
CA TYR A 24 0.88 1.73 2.83
C TYR A 24 2.14 1.97 3.68
N LYS A 25 2.37 3.23 4.04
CA LYS A 25 3.42 3.69 4.94
C LYS A 25 4.82 3.26 4.50
N LEU A 26 5.34 3.94 3.48
CA LEU A 26 6.70 3.72 3.00
C LEU A 26 7.71 4.09 4.09
N GLN A 27 8.45 3.11 4.58
CA GLN A 27 9.52 3.29 5.54
C GLN A 27 10.78 2.55 5.11
N ALA A 28 11.92 3.25 5.14
CA ALA A 28 13.21 2.66 4.80
C ALA A 28 13.61 1.51 5.74
N SER A 29 13.18 1.58 7.00
CA SER A 29 13.40 0.57 8.04
C SER A 29 12.68 -0.76 7.76
N LEU A 30 11.62 -0.76 6.96
CA LEU A 30 10.89 -1.99 6.62
C LEU A 30 11.68 -2.79 5.60
N ALA A 31 11.87 -4.09 5.85
CA ALA A 31 12.56 -5.00 4.93
C ALA A 31 11.97 -4.92 3.51
N HIS A 32 10.64 -4.83 3.41
CA HIS A 32 9.91 -4.75 2.16
C HIS A 32 9.49 -3.33 1.75
N GLY A 33 9.78 -2.32 2.58
CA GLY A 33 9.53 -0.91 2.31
C GLY A 33 8.15 -0.41 2.72
N CYS A 34 7.08 -1.19 2.51
CA CYS A 34 5.72 -0.82 2.88
C CYS A 34 5.03 -1.89 3.74
N LEU A 35 4.05 -1.46 4.53
CA LEU A 35 3.17 -2.29 5.35
C LEU A 35 1.96 -2.77 4.54
N ASP A 36 1.43 -3.95 4.87
CA ASP A 36 0.23 -4.52 4.22
C ASP A 36 -1.03 -3.74 4.62
N CYS A 37 -1.87 -3.40 3.65
CA CYS A 37 -3.24 -2.94 3.91
C CYS A 37 -4.06 -4.13 4.42
N ASN A 38 -4.24 -4.22 5.74
CA ASN A 38 -5.02 -5.30 6.34
C ASN A 38 -6.54 -5.01 6.29
N CYS A 39 -7.04 -4.64 5.11
CA CYS A 39 -8.45 -4.31 4.90
C CYS A 39 -9.29 -5.58 4.79
N SER A 40 -10.34 -5.69 5.61
CA SER A 40 -11.24 -6.84 5.56
C SER A 40 -12.15 -6.76 4.34
N ALA A 41 -12.08 -7.75 3.44
CA ALA A 41 -12.95 -7.84 2.27
C ALA A 41 -14.46 -7.82 2.60
N ALA A 42 -14.84 -8.20 3.83
CA ALA A 42 -16.23 -8.14 4.31
C ALA A 42 -16.69 -6.68 4.57
N GLY A 43 -15.80 -5.85 5.12
CA GLY A 43 -16.09 -4.46 5.51
C GLY A 43 -15.75 -3.42 4.44
N THR A 44 -14.99 -3.80 3.42
CA THR A 44 -14.53 -2.90 2.36
C THR A 44 -15.33 -3.14 1.07
N LEU A 45 -15.52 -2.09 0.26
CA LEU A 45 -16.13 -2.24 -1.07
C LEU A 45 -15.15 -3.01 -1.96
N TRP A 46 -15.48 -4.21 -2.43
CA TRP A 46 -14.68 -4.86 -3.47
C TRP A 46 -14.73 -4.02 -4.75
N PRO A 47 -13.63 -3.72 -5.46
CA PRO A 47 -12.27 -4.28 -5.34
C PRO A 47 -11.29 -3.45 -4.46
N HIS A 48 -11.77 -2.49 -3.67
CA HIS A 48 -10.96 -1.57 -2.85
C HIS A 48 -10.35 -2.21 -1.60
N ILE A 49 -9.73 -3.38 -1.70
CA ILE A 49 -8.88 -3.96 -0.62
C ILE A 49 -7.61 -3.10 -0.40
N THR A 50 -7.46 -2.02 -1.17
CA THR A 50 -6.46 -0.99 -1.03
C THR A 50 -6.79 -0.03 0.11
N CYS A 51 -5.77 0.42 0.81
CA CYS A 51 -5.86 1.47 1.81
C CYS A 51 -5.11 2.73 1.39
N HIS A 52 -5.37 3.84 2.09
CA HIS A 52 -4.69 5.10 1.89
C HIS A 52 -3.17 4.94 2.10
N GLN A 53 -2.35 5.44 1.17
CA GLN A 53 -0.91 5.17 1.15
C GLN A 53 -0.14 5.71 2.36
N ASP A 54 -0.62 6.79 3.00
CA ASP A 54 0.01 7.32 4.21
C ASP A 54 -0.63 6.82 5.52
N SER A 55 -1.96 6.94 5.65
CA SER A 55 -2.67 6.61 6.89
C SER A 55 -2.97 5.12 7.06
N GLY A 56 -2.99 4.34 5.97
CA GLY A 56 -3.41 2.94 6.01
C GLY A 56 -4.92 2.73 6.14
N GLN A 57 -5.71 3.80 6.01
CA GLN A 57 -7.15 3.74 6.18
C GLN A 57 -7.82 3.08 4.98
N CYS A 58 -8.62 2.05 5.24
CA CYS A 58 -9.40 1.33 4.23
C CYS A 58 -10.64 2.11 3.83
N GLN A 59 -11.13 1.92 2.60
CA GLN A 59 -12.42 2.47 2.16
C GLN A 59 -13.57 1.59 2.63
N CYS A 60 -13.92 1.74 3.90
CA CYS A 60 -15.00 1.00 4.54
C CYS A 60 -16.38 1.36 3.94
N LYS A 61 -17.31 0.40 3.92
CA LYS A 61 -18.71 0.64 3.57
C LYS A 61 -19.36 1.57 4.62
N THR A 62 -20.40 2.31 4.22
CA THR A 62 -21.22 3.08 5.15
C THR A 62 -21.73 2.17 6.28
N ASN A 63 -21.67 2.65 7.53
CA ASN A 63 -21.98 1.92 8.78
C ASN A 63 -20.94 0.87 9.25
N VAL A 64 -19.74 0.84 8.67
CA VAL A 64 -18.59 0.09 9.20
C VAL A 64 -17.70 1.05 9.99
N ILE A 65 -17.58 0.82 11.30
CA ILE A 65 -16.74 1.58 12.26
C ILE A 65 -15.45 0.86 12.59
#